data_AF-A0A1B4PRC6-F1
#
_entry.id   AF-A0A1B4PRC6-F1
#
_cell.length_a   1.000
_cell.length_b   1.000
_cell.length_c   1.000
_cell.angle_alpha   90.00
_cell.angle_beta   90.00
_cell.angle_gamma   90.00
#
_symmetry.space_group_name_H-M   'P 1'
#
loop_
_entity.id
_entity.type
_entity.pdbx_description
1 polymer ?
#
loop_
_entity_poly.entity_id
_entity_poly.type
_entity_poly.pdbx_seq_one_letter_code
_entity_poly.pdbx_strand_id
1 'polypeptide(L)'
;MSLGRDVHLIPVKLEELRPTQMTVGYREVKAKRKHWKGLSKRARKTAIESHWFPAVLGPGGLHYITDHHHLGLALIEEGEARVNAMLLKDLSWLDDTIFWRMMEHNQWVHPFGADGTRRDYTNLPKALTGLVDDPYRSLAGELRTAGGYAKDATPFSEFLWADYLRQHVSLDQIRKNFAKALDIALHRAHEQDARYLPGWSGVIAVRP
;
A
#
# COMPACT_ATOMS: atom_id res chain seq x y z
N MET A 1 19.53 34.27 -3.07
CA MET A 1 18.64 33.41 -2.28
C MET A 1 18.89 31.97 -2.73
N SER A 2 19.68 31.22 -1.96
CA SER A 2 19.83 29.79 -2.16
C SER A 2 18.54 29.15 -1.64
N LEU A 3 17.81 28.43 -2.51
CA LEU A 3 16.72 27.56 -2.08
C LEU A 3 17.29 26.63 -1.00
N GLY A 4 16.91 26.89 0.25
CA GLY A 4 17.39 26.14 1.40
C GLY A 4 17.11 24.66 1.21
N ARG A 5 18.03 23.81 1.68
CA ARG A 5 17.86 22.35 1.70
C ARG A 5 16.45 22.01 2.18
N ASP A 6 15.65 21.35 1.34
CA ASP A 6 14.36 20.80 1.75
C ASP A 6 14.61 19.90 2.97
N VAL A 7 14.21 20.37 4.14
CA VAL A 7 14.50 19.74 5.45
C VAL A 7 13.75 18.40 5.61
N HIS A 8 12.99 17.99 4.59
CA HIS A 8 12.08 16.85 4.65
C HIS A 8 12.57 15.60 3.92
N LEU A 9 13.60 15.66 3.09
CA LEU A 9 14.10 14.50 2.35
C LEU A 9 15.36 13.91 2.99
N ILE A 10 15.21 12.72 3.55
CA ILE A 10 16.24 12.03 4.32
C ILE A 10 16.66 10.75 3.58
N PRO A 11 17.93 10.60 3.19
CA PRO A 11 18.42 9.33 2.65
C PRO A 11 18.37 8.25 3.73
N VAL A 12 17.65 7.17 3.48
CA VAL A 12 17.46 6.05 4.41
C VAL A 12 17.85 4.74 3.77
N LYS A 13 18.25 3.76 4.59
CA LYS A 13 18.40 2.39 4.09
C LYS A 13 17.01 1.76 3.95
N LEU A 14 16.78 1.12 2.82
CA LEU A 14 15.48 0.54 2.49
C LEU A 14 15.10 -0.59 3.45
N GLU A 15 16.08 -1.35 3.92
CA GLU A 15 15.94 -2.44 4.90
C GLU A 15 15.61 -1.95 6.33
N GLU A 16 15.89 -0.68 6.65
CA GLU A 16 15.65 -0.09 7.97
C GLU A 16 14.25 0.55 8.07
N LEU A 17 13.55 0.68 6.95
CA LEU A 17 12.18 1.20 6.93
C LEU A 17 11.22 0.25 7.65
N ARG A 18 10.40 0.82 8.54
CA ARG A 18 9.34 0.10 9.25
C ARG A 18 8.05 0.16 8.42
N PRO A 19 7.51 -0.97 7.98
CA PRO A 19 6.20 -0.98 7.33
C PRO A 19 5.09 -0.71 8.36
N THR A 20 4.05 -0.01 7.90
CA THR A 20 2.82 0.26 8.67
C THR A 20 1.63 -0.55 8.17
N GLN A 21 1.86 -1.57 7.35
CA GLN A 21 0.87 -2.56 6.95
C GLN A 21 1.48 -3.96 7.02
N MET A 22 0.66 -5.00 7.05
CA MET A 22 1.14 -6.39 7.13
C MET A 22 1.20 -7.08 5.77
N THR A 23 0.41 -6.62 4.81
CA THR A 23 0.21 -7.30 3.53
C THR A 23 0.42 -6.38 2.35
N VAL A 24 0.77 -6.95 1.20
CA VAL A 24 0.81 -6.28 -0.11
C VAL A 24 0.29 -7.24 -1.16
N GLY A 25 -0.13 -6.71 -2.30
CA GLY A 25 -0.44 -7.54 -3.46
C GLY A 25 0.82 -7.90 -4.25
N TYR A 26 1.28 -9.16 -4.21
CA TYR A 26 2.54 -9.55 -4.84
C TYR A 26 2.50 -9.43 -6.37
N ARG A 27 1.31 -9.41 -7.00
CA ARG A 27 1.20 -9.13 -8.44
C ARG A 27 1.68 -7.72 -8.77
N GLU A 28 1.29 -6.74 -7.96
CA GLU A 28 1.70 -5.35 -8.12
C GLU A 28 3.21 -5.18 -7.80
N VAL A 29 3.72 -5.89 -6.78
CA VAL A 29 5.17 -5.95 -6.51
C VAL A 29 5.93 -6.47 -7.73
N LYS A 30 5.52 -7.62 -8.28
CA LYS A 30 6.13 -8.22 -9.48
C LYS A 30 6.07 -7.29 -10.70
N ALA A 31 4.97 -6.58 -10.89
CA ALA A 31 4.84 -5.59 -11.95
C ALA A 31 5.84 -4.43 -11.78
N LYS A 32 5.97 -3.89 -10.57
CA LYS A 32 6.95 -2.84 -10.25
C LYS A 32 8.40 -3.33 -10.44
N ARG A 33 8.71 -4.57 -10.04
CA ARG A 33 10.01 -5.20 -10.31
C ARG A 33 10.31 -5.32 -11.79
N LYS A 34 9.34 -5.81 -12.59
CA LYS A 34 9.49 -5.93 -14.04
C LYS A 34 9.76 -4.57 -14.68
N HIS A 35 9.02 -3.54 -14.26
CA HIS A 35 9.26 -2.17 -14.70
C HIS A 35 10.67 -1.71 -14.33
N TRP A 36 11.07 -1.87 -13.07
CA TRP A 36 12.40 -1.50 -12.57
C TRP A 36 13.55 -2.14 -13.35
N LYS A 37 13.45 -3.46 -13.61
CA LYS A 37 14.44 -4.20 -14.42
C LYS A 37 14.60 -3.61 -15.81
N GLY A 38 13.49 -3.16 -16.42
CA GLY A 38 13.48 -2.55 -17.74
C GLY A 38 14.10 -1.14 -17.80
N LEU A 39 14.29 -0.47 -16.66
CA LEU A 39 14.88 0.87 -16.62
C LEU A 39 16.41 0.83 -16.81
N SER A 40 16.94 1.81 -17.54
CA SER A 40 18.37 2.07 -17.62
C SER A 40 18.93 2.56 -16.28
N LYS A 41 20.25 2.46 -16.07
CA LYS A 41 20.91 2.97 -14.85
C LYS A 41 20.60 4.44 -14.57
N ARG A 42 20.54 5.28 -15.63
CA ARG A 42 20.18 6.70 -15.50
C ARG A 42 18.73 6.86 -15.08
N ALA A 43 17.80 6.12 -15.69
CA ALA A 43 16.39 6.18 -15.35
C ALA A 43 16.10 5.69 -13.92
N ARG A 44 16.79 4.64 -13.45
CA ARG A 44 16.72 4.16 -12.06
C ARG A 44 17.17 5.24 -11.08
N LYS A 45 18.33 5.87 -11.35
CA LYS A 45 18.83 6.97 -10.52
C LYS A 45 17.80 8.11 -10.43
N THR A 46 17.26 8.56 -11.57
CA THR A 46 16.23 9.59 -11.62
C THR A 46 14.95 9.18 -10.89
N ALA A 47 14.55 7.91 -10.97
CA ALA A 47 13.39 7.40 -10.25
C ALA A 47 13.60 7.45 -8.72
N ILE A 48 14.77 7.05 -8.20
CA ILE A 48 15.07 7.16 -6.75
C ILE A 48 15.13 8.63 -6.29
N GLU A 49 15.65 9.52 -7.13
CA GLU A 49 15.74 10.95 -6.80
C GLU A 49 14.36 11.62 -6.74
N SER A 50 13.41 11.15 -7.56
CA SER A 50 12.06 11.73 -7.67
C SER A 50 10.97 11.02 -6.86
N HIS A 51 11.20 9.77 -6.44
CA HIS A 51 10.23 9.01 -5.64
C HIS A 51 10.62 9.02 -4.18
N TRP A 52 9.81 9.70 -3.37
CA TRP A 52 10.04 9.83 -1.94
C TRP A 52 9.06 8.98 -1.17
N PHE A 53 9.54 8.26 -0.17
CA PHE A 53 8.75 7.41 0.70
C PHE A 53 8.18 8.27 1.84
N PRO A 54 6.88 8.59 1.86
CA PRO A 54 6.32 9.33 2.97
C PRO A 54 6.44 8.51 4.25
N ALA A 55 6.99 9.11 5.30
CA ALA A 55 7.30 8.42 6.54
C ALA A 55 7.06 9.28 7.77
N VAL A 56 6.77 8.63 8.89
CA VAL A 56 6.71 9.22 10.22
C VAL A 56 7.94 8.78 11.00
N LEU A 57 8.63 9.71 11.65
CA LEU A 57 9.70 9.37 12.57
C LEU A 57 9.05 8.99 13.91
N GLY A 58 9.21 7.73 14.32
CA GLY A 58 8.59 7.17 15.52
C GLY A 58 9.60 6.86 16.64
N PRO A 59 9.12 6.26 17.75
CA PRO A 59 9.95 5.90 18.89
C PRO A 59 11.20 5.12 18.50
N GLY A 60 12.31 5.38 19.20
CA GLY A 60 13.62 4.79 18.87
C GLY A 60 14.27 5.32 17.59
N GLY A 61 13.76 6.42 17.02
CA GLY A 61 14.32 7.04 15.81
C GLY A 61 14.05 6.24 14.52
N LEU A 62 13.00 5.42 14.53
CA LEU A 62 12.65 4.53 13.41
C LEU A 62 11.75 5.24 12.41
N HIS A 63 11.96 4.99 11.11
CA HIS A 63 11.17 5.58 10.03
C HIS A 63 10.04 4.64 9.61
N TYR A 64 8.80 5.01 9.92
CA TYR A 64 7.59 4.25 9.58
C TYR A 64 6.99 4.77 8.29
N ILE A 65 7.09 3.99 7.20
CA ILE A 65 6.54 4.43 5.91
C ILE A 65 5.03 4.29 5.88
N THR A 66 4.34 5.32 5.38
CA THR A 66 2.87 5.37 5.32
C THR A 66 2.33 5.03 3.94
N ASP A 67 3.18 5.00 2.92
CA ASP A 67 2.85 4.58 1.55
C ASP A 67 4.09 3.94 0.90
N HIS A 68 3.88 3.36 -0.28
CA HIS A 68 4.88 2.79 -1.17
C HIS A 68 5.46 1.44 -0.72
N HIS A 69 4.75 0.68 0.11
CA HIS A 69 5.20 -0.65 0.57
C HIS A 69 5.46 -1.62 -0.59
N HIS A 70 4.60 -1.63 -1.62
CA HIS A 70 4.83 -2.45 -2.82
C HIS A 70 6.09 -2.03 -3.59
N LEU A 71 6.35 -0.72 -3.72
CA LEU A 71 7.55 -0.21 -4.39
C LEU A 71 8.80 -0.54 -3.56
N GLY A 72 8.75 -0.28 -2.26
CA GLY A 72 9.85 -0.58 -1.34
C GLY A 72 10.23 -2.05 -1.37
N LEU A 73 9.26 -2.96 -1.26
CA LEU A 73 9.53 -4.40 -1.39
C LEU A 73 10.09 -4.75 -2.77
N ALA A 74 9.53 -4.20 -3.86
CA ALA A 74 10.05 -4.42 -5.20
C ALA A 74 11.51 -3.97 -5.35
N LEU A 75 11.87 -2.80 -4.81
CA LEU A 75 13.22 -2.27 -4.86
C LEU A 75 14.22 -3.10 -4.04
N ILE A 76 13.82 -3.60 -2.85
CA ILE A 76 14.65 -4.53 -2.06
C ILE A 76 14.91 -5.81 -2.87
N GLU A 77 13.88 -6.40 -3.47
CA GLU A 77 14.02 -7.63 -4.27
C GLU A 77 14.84 -7.43 -5.56
N GLU A 78 15.08 -6.18 -5.96
CA GLU A 78 15.96 -5.79 -7.07
C GLU A 78 17.35 -5.31 -6.62
N GLY A 79 17.66 -5.40 -5.33
CA GLY A 79 18.97 -5.10 -4.76
C GLY A 79 19.26 -3.62 -4.52
N GLU A 80 18.23 -2.75 -4.55
CA GLU A 80 18.42 -1.34 -4.20
C GLU A 80 18.53 -1.18 -2.68
N ALA A 81 19.59 -0.49 -2.24
CA ALA A 81 19.91 -0.37 -0.83
C ALA A 81 19.30 0.88 -0.17
N ARG A 82 19.09 1.96 -0.93
CA ARG A 82 18.74 3.28 -0.37
C ARG A 82 17.67 3.98 -1.18
N VAL A 83 16.81 4.71 -0.48
CA VAL A 83 15.80 5.60 -1.03
C VAL A 83 15.78 6.90 -0.21
N ASN A 84 14.99 7.87 -0.66
CA ASN A 84 14.70 9.06 0.13
C ASN A 84 13.37 8.89 0.86
N ALA A 85 13.35 9.14 2.15
CA ALA A 85 12.13 9.29 2.93
C ALA A 85 11.73 10.76 3.00
N MET A 86 10.43 11.05 2.88
CA MET A 86 9.84 12.36 3.13
C MET A 86 9.20 12.36 4.50
N LEU A 87 9.74 13.14 5.44
CA LEU A 87 9.22 13.18 6.80
C LEU A 87 7.88 13.93 6.85
N LEU A 88 6.79 13.20 7.09
CA LEU A 88 5.44 13.74 7.30
C LEU A 88 5.31 14.38 8.68
N LYS A 89 5.82 13.70 9.72
CA LYS A 89 5.72 14.13 11.10
C LYS A 89 6.80 13.49 11.96
N ASP A 90 7.33 14.26 12.90
CA ASP A 90 8.18 13.75 13.98
C ASP A 90 7.32 13.44 15.22
N LEU A 91 7.24 12.15 15.54
CA LEU A 91 6.56 11.57 16.70
C LEU A 91 7.54 10.76 17.57
N SER A 92 8.85 10.95 17.39
CA SER A 92 9.90 10.12 18.02
C SER A 92 9.98 10.22 19.53
N TRP A 93 9.42 11.29 20.08
CA TRP A 93 9.40 11.61 21.51
C TRP A 93 8.18 11.04 22.24
N LEU A 94 7.22 10.44 21.53
CA LEU A 94 6.05 9.79 22.14
C LEU A 94 6.41 8.43 22.73
N ASP A 95 5.67 7.99 23.74
CA ASP A 95 5.63 6.58 24.10
C ASP A 95 4.88 5.75 23.05
N ASP A 96 5.11 4.44 23.03
CA ASP A 96 4.54 3.53 22.03
C ASP A 96 3.00 3.57 21.98
N THR A 97 2.32 3.73 23.12
CA THR A 97 0.86 3.72 23.18
C THR A 97 0.29 4.95 22.49
N ILE A 98 0.83 6.14 22.80
CA ILE A 98 0.39 7.39 22.17
C ILE A 98 0.84 7.43 20.71
N PHE A 99 2.03 6.93 20.38
CA PHE A 99 2.50 6.84 19.00
C PHE A 99 1.52 6.07 18.11
N TRP A 100 1.11 4.85 18.50
CA TRP A 100 0.20 4.06 17.68
C TRP A 100 -1.21 4.66 17.61
N ARG A 101 -1.70 5.31 18.67
CA ARG A 101 -2.96 6.08 18.61
C ARG A 101 -2.89 7.20 17.57
N MET A 102 -1.75 7.89 17.49
CA MET A 102 -1.56 8.94 16.48
C MET A 102 -1.45 8.35 15.07
N MET A 103 -0.74 7.24 14.89
CA MET A 103 -0.68 6.54 13.60
C MET A 103 -2.07 6.12 13.11
N GLU A 104 -2.91 5.58 13.99
CA GLU A 104 -4.28 5.18 13.68
C GLU A 104 -5.17 6.39 13.35
N HIS A 105 -5.14 7.42 14.21
CA HIS A 105 -5.96 8.62 14.04
C HIS A 105 -5.69 9.33 12.71
N ASN A 106 -4.44 9.33 12.25
CA ASN A 106 -4.05 9.93 10.97
C ASN A 106 -4.17 8.95 9.78
N GLN A 107 -4.71 7.74 10.00
CA GLN A 107 -4.82 6.69 8.97
C GLN A 107 -3.48 6.36 8.30
N TRP A 108 -2.39 6.29 9.08
CA TRP A 108 -1.04 5.98 8.61
C TRP A 108 -0.62 4.52 8.82
N VAL A 109 -1.50 3.71 9.40
CA VAL A 109 -1.27 2.30 9.69
C VAL A 109 -2.49 1.47 9.28
N HIS A 110 -2.23 0.27 8.73
CA HIS A 110 -3.23 -0.70 8.32
C HIS A 110 -2.87 -2.08 8.89
N PRO A 111 -3.19 -2.35 10.17
CA PRO A 111 -2.74 -3.53 10.89
C PRO A 111 -3.69 -4.73 10.64
N PHE A 112 -3.86 -5.12 9.38
CA PHE A 112 -4.73 -6.24 9.00
C PHE A 112 -3.94 -7.35 8.32
N GLY A 113 -4.19 -8.59 8.75
CA GLY A 113 -3.57 -9.79 8.18
C GLY A 113 -4.13 -10.16 6.81
N ALA A 114 -3.53 -11.16 6.17
CA ALA A 114 -3.94 -11.65 4.85
C ALA A 114 -5.34 -12.31 4.84
N ASP A 115 -5.94 -12.54 6.00
CA ASP A 115 -7.31 -13.00 6.20
C ASP A 115 -8.32 -11.85 6.40
N GLY A 116 -7.87 -10.59 6.38
CA GLY A 116 -8.70 -9.41 6.64
C GLY A 116 -8.93 -9.14 8.13
N THR A 117 -8.28 -9.87 9.03
CA THR A 117 -8.45 -9.67 10.49
C THR A 117 -7.50 -8.61 11.01
N ARG A 118 -8.01 -7.73 11.88
CA ARG A 118 -7.19 -6.75 12.58
C ARG A 118 -6.25 -7.44 13.56
N ARG A 119 -5.00 -7.01 13.60
CA ARG A 119 -3.92 -7.51 14.46
C ARG A 119 -3.39 -6.40 15.35
N ASP A 120 -2.68 -6.80 16.41
CA ASP A 120 -1.98 -5.87 17.27
C ASP A 120 -0.77 -5.25 16.53
N TYR A 121 -0.40 -4.01 16.86
CA TYR A 121 0.72 -3.33 16.20
C TYR A 121 2.05 -4.07 16.38
N THR A 122 2.22 -4.84 17.45
CA THR A 122 3.39 -5.70 17.67
C THR A 122 3.53 -6.81 16.63
N ASN A 123 2.44 -7.15 15.92
CA ASN A 123 2.46 -8.10 14.81
C ASN A 123 2.86 -7.46 13.48
N LEU A 124 3.00 -6.13 13.39
CA LEU A 124 3.50 -5.49 12.17
C LEU A 124 4.93 -5.99 11.86
N PRO A 125 5.24 -6.27 10.59
CA PRO A 125 6.57 -6.72 10.24
C PRO A 125 7.60 -5.64 10.55
N LYS A 126 8.80 -6.05 10.95
CA LYS A 126 9.89 -5.12 11.29
C LYS A 126 10.63 -4.59 10.06
N ALA A 127 10.44 -5.22 8.90
CA ALA A 127 11.05 -4.84 7.63
C ALA A 127 10.07 -5.14 6.50
N LEU A 128 10.24 -4.46 5.36
CA LEU A 128 9.37 -4.64 4.18
C LEU A 128 9.37 -6.07 3.63
N THR A 129 10.47 -6.81 3.78
CA THR A 129 10.57 -8.24 3.39
C THR A 129 9.68 -9.16 4.24
N GLY A 130 9.15 -8.68 5.37
CA GLY A 130 8.17 -9.40 6.17
C GLY A 130 6.72 -9.22 5.72
N LEU A 131 6.46 -8.43 4.68
CA LEU A 131 5.11 -8.23 4.13
C LEU A 131 4.62 -9.50 3.43
N VAL A 132 3.39 -9.91 3.74
CA VAL A 132 2.78 -11.13 3.21
C VAL A 132 1.91 -10.82 1.98
N ASP A 133 1.80 -11.77 1.05
CA ASP A 133 0.90 -11.62 -0.09
C ASP A 133 -0.57 -11.65 0.35
N ASP A 134 -1.32 -10.62 -0.04
CA ASP A 134 -2.77 -10.62 -0.08
C ASP A 134 -3.24 -10.60 -1.55
N PRO A 135 -3.71 -11.75 -2.08
CA PRO A 135 -4.21 -11.84 -3.45
C PRO A 135 -5.42 -10.94 -3.73
N TYR A 136 -6.23 -10.63 -2.72
CA TYR A 136 -7.36 -9.71 -2.85
C TYR A 136 -6.88 -8.26 -3.00
N ARG A 137 -5.78 -7.89 -2.33
CA ARG A 137 -5.14 -6.58 -2.55
C ARG A 137 -4.59 -6.43 -3.96
N SER A 138 -4.13 -7.52 -4.57
CA SER A 138 -3.77 -7.53 -6.00
C SER A 138 -5.00 -7.40 -6.90
N LEU A 139 -6.07 -8.14 -6.60
CA LEU A 139 -7.33 -8.10 -7.35
C LEU A 139 -7.95 -6.69 -7.33
N ALA A 140 -7.98 -6.04 -6.16
CA ALA A 140 -8.50 -4.69 -6.01
C ALA A 140 -7.70 -3.64 -6.81
N GLY A 141 -6.36 -3.75 -6.83
CA GLY A 141 -5.51 -2.83 -7.62
C GLY A 141 -5.72 -2.98 -9.13
N GLU A 142 -5.86 -4.21 -9.60
CA GLU A 142 -6.16 -4.52 -11.02
C GLU A 142 -7.60 -4.12 -11.38
N LEU A 143 -8.56 -4.32 -10.47
CA LEU A 143 -9.94 -3.85 -10.61
C LEU A 143 -10.01 -2.33 -10.80
N ARG A 144 -9.25 -1.55 -10.02
CA ARG A 144 -9.15 -0.10 -10.22
C ARG A 144 -8.60 0.25 -11.59
N THR A 145 -7.56 -0.47 -12.03
CA THR A 145 -6.92 -0.25 -13.32
C THR A 145 -7.85 -0.60 -14.48
N ALA A 146 -8.71 -1.60 -14.31
CA ALA A 146 -9.76 -1.99 -15.25
C ALA A 146 -11.00 -1.06 -15.22
N GLY A 147 -11.01 -0.02 -14.38
CA GLY A 147 -12.11 0.94 -14.29
C GLY A 147 -13.31 0.46 -13.47
N GLY A 148 -13.15 -0.54 -12.59
CA GLY A 148 -14.23 -0.99 -11.71
C GLY A 148 -14.58 -0.01 -10.58
N TYR A 149 -13.67 0.91 -10.25
CA TYR A 149 -13.90 2.03 -9.36
C TYR A 149 -12.88 3.14 -9.62
N ALA A 150 -13.23 4.37 -9.25
CA ALA A 150 -12.37 5.54 -9.40
C ALA A 150 -11.28 5.59 -8.33
N LYS A 151 -10.17 6.28 -8.64
CA LYS A 151 -9.20 6.65 -7.61
C LYS A 151 -9.86 7.62 -6.64
N ASP A 152 -9.73 7.33 -5.35
CA ASP A 152 -10.29 8.12 -4.26
C ASP A 152 -9.15 8.64 -3.36
N ALA A 153 -9.40 9.73 -2.63
CA ALA A 153 -8.44 10.27 -1.65
C ALA A 153 -8.47 9.51 -0.32
N THR A 154 -9.49 8.67 -0.11
CA THR A 154 -9.66 7.84 1.08
C THR A 154 -8.47 6.89 1.25
N PRO A 155 -7.75 6.95 2.38
CA PRO A 155 -6.65 6.04 2.67
C PRO A 155 -7.11 4.58 2.63
N PHE A 156 -6.24 3.69 2.16
CA PHE A 156 -6.49 2.24 2.10
C PHE A 156 -7.71 1.82 1.26
N SER A 157 -8.15 2.64 0.30
CA SER A 157 -9.27 2.31 -0.60
C SER A 157 -9.15 0.91 -1.21
N GLU A 158 -7.97 0.55 -1.75
CA GLU A 158 -7.73 -0.79 -2.31
C GLU A 158 -7.87 -1.93 -1.28
N PHE A 159 -7.67 -1.68 0.02
CA PHE A 159 -7.90 -2.68 1.06
C PHE A 159 -9.39 -2.85 1.37
N LEU A 160 -10.16 -1.76 1.40
CA LEU A 160 -11.62 -1.83 1.54
C LEU A 160 -12.25 -2.64 0.39
N TRP A 161 -11.77 -2.39 -0.83
CA TRP A 161 -12.15 -3.17 -2.00
C TRP A 161 -11.68 -4.63 -1.91
N ALA A 162 -10.48 -4.89 -1.40
CA ALA A 162 -9.99 -6.26 -1.20
C ALA A 162 -10.89 -7.05 -0.24
N ASP A 163 -11.32 -6.45 0.87
CA ASP A 163 -12.18 -7.10 1.86
C ASP A 163 -13.61 -7.33 1.36
N TYR A 164 -14.16 -6.42 0.56
CA TYR A 164 -15.41 -6.65 -0.17
C TYR A 164 -15.27 -7.86 -1.11
N LEU A 165 -14.24 -7.86 -1.96
CA LEU A 165 -14.02 -8.93 -2.95
C LEU A 165 -13.77 -10.30 -2.31
N ARG A 166 -13.22 -10.34 -1.09
CA ARG A 166 -13.03 -11.56 -0.29
C ARG A 166 -14.33 -12.33 -0.06
N GLN A 167 -15.46 -11.64 -0.01
CA GLN A 167 -16.79 -12.24 0.19
C GLN A 167 -17.44 -12.71 -1.12
N HIS A 168 -16.91 -12.31 -2.28
CA HIS A 168 -17.55 -12.52 -3.57
C HIS A 168 -16.71 -13.34 -4.56
N VAL A 169 -15.40 -13.41 -4.34
CA VAL A 169 -14.47 -14.18 -5.16
C VAL A 169 -13.66 -15.10 -4.25
N SER A 170 -13.73 -16.41 -4.48
CA SER A 170 -12.94 -17.36 -3.71
C SER A 170 -11.45 -17.25 -4.04
N LEU A 171 -10.61 -17.56 -3.06
CA LEU A 171 -9.16 -17.58 -3.23
C LEU A 171 -8.71 -18.57 -4.33
N ASP A 172 -9.43 -19.69 -4.49
CA ASP A 172 -9.18 -20.66 -5.57
C ASP A 172 -9.41 -20.04 -6.95
N GLN A 173 -10.49 -19.27 -7.14
CA GLN A 173 -10.76 -18.58 -8.40
C GLN A 173 -9.64 -17.60 -8.75
N ILE A 174 -9.16 -16.82 -7.78
CA ILE A 174 -8.04 -15.87 -7.98
C ILE A 174 -6.77 -16.60 -8.40
N ARG A 175 -6.43 -17.69 -7.70
CA ARG A 175 -5.20 -18.46 -7.95
C ARG A 175 -5.25 -19.23 -9.26
N LYS A 176 -6.40 -19.82 -9.60
CA LYS A 176 -6.58 -20.65 -10.79
C LYS A 176 -6.66 -19.83 -12.07
N ASN A 177 -7.42 -18.73 -12.05
CA ASN A 177 -7.57 -17.86 -13.22
C ASN A 177 -7.85 -16.42 -12.77
N PHE A 178 -6.78 -15.64 -12.65
CA PHE A 178 -6.86 -14.25 -12.21
C PHE A 178 -7.72 -13.38 -13.15
N ALA A 179 -7.65 -13.58 -14.47
CA ALA A 179 -8.45 -12.81 -15.43
C ALA A 179 -9.95 -13.05 -15.22
N LYS A 180 -10.36 -14.31 -15.06
CA LYS A 180 -11.76 -14.64 -14.76
C LYS A 180 -12.20 -14.10 -13.39
N ALA A 181 -11.32 -14.13 -12.39
CA ALA A 181 -11.60 -13.54 -11.08
C ALA A 181 -11.78 -12.01 -11.18
N LEU A 182 -10.99 -11.34 -12.02
CA LEU A 182 -11.12 -9.92 -12.31
C LEU A 182 -12.43 -9.59 -13.03
N ASP A 183 -12.88 -10.41 -13.98
CA ASP A 183 -14.18 -10.22 -14.64
C ASP A 183 -15.35 -10.31 -13.63
N ILE A 184 -15.28 -11.28 -12.71
CA ILE A 184 -16.27 -11.39 -11.61
C ILE A 184 -16.20 -10.15 -10.73
N ALA A 185 -15.00 -9.73 -10.32
CA ALA A 185 -14.80 -8.54 -9.50
C ALA A 185 -15.36 -7.28 -10.17
N LEU A 186 -15.17 -7.12 -11.48
CA LEU A 186 -15.68 -6.00 -12.27
C LEU A 186 -17.21 -5.96 -12.25
N HIS A 187 -17.86 -7.11 -12.45
CA HIS A 187 -19.32 -7.19 -12.37
C HIS A 187 -19.81 -6.82 -10.96
N ARG A 188 -19.20 -7.41 -9.93
CA ARG A 188 -19.55 -7.16 -8.52
C ARG A 188 -19.31 -5.72 -8.08
N ALA A 189 -18.33 -5.04 -8.64
CA ALA A 189 -17.98 -3.67 -8.26
C ALA A 189 -19.08 -2.66 -8.58
N HIS A 190 -19.92 -2.94 -9.58
CA HIS A 190 -21.01 -2.05 -10.00
C HIS A 190 -22.36 -2.41 -9.39
N GLU A 191 -22.44 -3.45 -8.55
CA GLU A 191 -23.66 -3.80 -7.82
C GLU A 191 -23.97 -2.79 -6.71
N GLN A 192 -25.24 -2.76 -6.25
CA GLN A 192 -25.73 -1.81 -5.24
C GLN A 192 -25.09 -1.99 -3.86
N ASP A 193 -24.72 -3.22 -3.53
CA ASP A 193 -24.10 -3.55 -2.24
C ASP A 193 -22.68 -2.98 -2.12
N ALA A 194 -21.96 -2.79 -3.22
CA ALA A 194 -20.66 -2.11 -3.24
C ALA A 194 -20.73 -0.57 -3.06
N ARG A 195 -21.93 0.05 -3.05
CA ARG A 195 -22.10 1.51 -3.10
C ARG A 195 -21.47 2.28 -1.93
N TYR A 196 -21.20 1.61 -0.82
CA TYR A 196 -20.54 2.24 0.34
C TYR A 196 -19.02 2.36 0.17
N LEU A 197 -18.43 1.75 -0.86
CA LEU A 197 -16.98 1.75 -1.07
C LEU A 197 -16.49 3.03 -1.75
N PRO A 198 -15.29 3.50 -1.41
CA PRO A 198 -14.71 4.70 -2.00
C PRO A 198 -14.50 4.53 -3.51
N GLY A 199 -14.82 5.56 -4.28
CA GLY A 199 -14.71 5.56 -5.73
C GLY A 199 -15.72 4.70 -6.48
N TRP A 200 -16.75 4.13 -5.83
CA TRP A 200 -17.79 3.34 -6.49
C TRP A 200 -18.43 4.08 -7.66
N SER A 201 -18.58 3.41 -8.80
CA SER A 201 -19.00 3.99 -10.09
C SER A 201 -20.18 3.28 -10.75
N GLY A 202 -20.96 2.50 -9.99
CA GLY A 202 -22.15 1.82 -10.50
C GLY A 202 -23.36 2.74 -10.70
N VAL A 203 -24.44 2.18 -11.26
CA VAL A 203 -25.71 2.89 -11.45
C VAL A 203 -26.56 2.72 -10.21
N ILE A 204 -27.08 3.80 -9.62
CA ILE A 204 -28.02 3.73 -8.48
C ILE A 204 -29.40 3.33 -9.01
N ALA A 205 -29.82 2.10 -8.73
CA ALA A 205 -31.18 1.64 -8.94
C ALA A 205 -32.05 2.14 -7.78
N VAL A 206 -32.99 3.04 -8.06
CA VAL A 206 -34.02 3.42 -7.10
C VAL A 206 -34.94 2.21 -6.93
N ARG A 207 -34.95 1.60 -5.73
CA ARG A 207 -35.97 0.60 -5.40
C ARG A 207 -37.31 1.34 -5.27
N PRO A 208 -38.39 0.86 -5.93
CA PRO A 208 -39.73 1.41 -5.73
C PRO A 208 -40.23 1.20 -4.30
#